data_AF-A0A7V9TW17-F1
#
_entry.id   AF-A0A7V9TW17-F1
#
_cell.length_a   1.000
_cell.length_b   1.000
_cell.length_c   1.000
_cell.angle_alpha   90.00
_cell.angle_beta   90.00
_cell.angle_gamma   90.00
#
_symmetry.space_group_name_H-M   'P 1'
#
loop_
_entity.id
_entity.type
_entity.pdbx_description
1 polymer ?
#
loop_
_entity_poly.entity_id
_entity_poly.type
_entity_poly.pdbx_seq_one_letter_code
_entity_poly.pdbx_strand_id
1 'polypeptide(L)'
;MKKYLAIALACIALAGFCTQTASAQSVDQLTLQKDSLQVTAWTNNSYKGNFDVCSWVPRFEFRVNGPIPSGGQLFVEVQQPGGAAPWLTFDCDTGETQKGDWWKTECGGRQVEDKSILPVGLVNFAIKMRNELAGGNTTLFTGKMKVAKALSNGGGPKVANNFVYYVDQDWNLPSGYVWYAPNSVYGWDYPDFNIGFWVRGDSYKLEPHLFYKGQEIGGMFMDGMQVGKAGCGAKVENNTTQSVNDGMPQKAKWARVECNFPIVKRWDKTNGGQGQPNTNEMFKMASNPGEYEFKVLWNNKLARSIKFTVGP
;
A
#
# COMPACT_ATOMS: atom_id res chain seq x y z
N MET A 1 84.13 -27.63 -5.41
CA MET A 1 83.69 -26.23 -5.58
C MET A 1 82.15 -26.21 -5.54
N LYS A 2 81.54 -26.00 -4.36
CA LYS A 2 80.76 -24.77 -4.03
C LYS A 2 79.85 -24.29 -5.17
N LYS A 3 78.50 -24.44 -5.04
CA LYS A 3 77.52 -23.34 -4.85
C LYS A 3 76.05 -23.71 -5.22
N TYR A 4 75.14 -23.45 -4.26
CA TYR A 4 73.74 -22.96 -4.30
C TYR A 4 72.67 -23.66 -5.18
N LEU A 5 71.59 -24.20 -4.60
CA LEU A 5 70.38 -23.55 -4.06
C LEU A 5 69.47 -22.94 -5.16
N ALA A 6 68.32 -23.57 -5.42
CA ALA A 6 67.11 -22.90 -5.90
C ALA A 6 65.87 -23.74 -5.59
N ILE A 7 65.13 -23.29 -4.59
CA ILE A 7 63.76 -23.71 -4.24
C ILE A 7 62.83 -22.98 -5.21
N ALA A 8 61.98 -23.71 -5.93
CA ALA A 8 60.88 -23.13 -6.70
C ALA A 8 59.55 -23.48 -6.02
N LEU A 9 59.02 -22.49 -5.30
CA LEU A 9 57.68 -22.46 -4.71
C LEU A 9 56.63 -22.45 -5.84
N ALA A 10 55.73 -23.43 -5.85
CA ALA A 10 54.55 -23.41 -6.72
C ALA A 10 53.43 -22.61 -6.05
N CYS A 11 53.28 -21.34 -6.43
CA CYS A 11 52.09 -20.55 -6.12
C CYS A 11 51.00 -20.84 -7.16
N ILE A 12 50.04 -21.68 -6.80
CA ILE A 12 48.80 -21.87 -7.57
C ILE A 12 47.91 -20.66 -7.28
N ALA A 13 47.88 -19.70 -8.20
CA ALA A 13 46.90 -18.62 -8.21
C ALA A 13 45.54 -19.19 -8.66
N LEU A 14 44.60 -19.33 -7.73
CA LEU A 14 43.19 -19.53 -8.06
C LEU A 14 42.67 -18.26 -8.73
N ALA A 15 42.54 -18.30 -10.06
CA ALA A 15 41.75 -17.35 -10.80
C ALA A 15 40.27 -17.56 -10.43
N GLY A 16 39.77 -16.73 -9.52
CA GLY A 16 38.36 -16.62 -9.22
C GLY A 16 37.62 -16.15 -10.47
N PHE A 17 36.89 -17.05 -11.12
CA PHE A 17 35.86 -16.70 -12.07
C PHE A 17 34.79 -15.87 -11.32
N CYS A 18 34.92 -14.54 -11.40
CA CYS A 18 33.79 -13.66 -11.19
C CYS A 18 32.80 -13.93 -12.33
N THR A 19 31.84 -14.81 -12.09
CA THR A 19 30.62 -14.84 -12.87
C THR A 19 29.95 -13.49 -12.69
N GLN A 20 29.99 -12.67 -13.74
CA GLN A 20 29.14 -11.50 -13.85
C GLN A 20 27.70 -12.01 -13.82
N THR A 21 27.05 -11.93 -12.66
CA THR A 21 25.59 -12.03 -12.59
C THR A 21 25.04 -10.85 -13.38
N ALA A 22 24.54 -11.15 -14.58
CA ALA A 22 23.77 -10.23 -15.39
C ALA A 22 22.71 -9.56 -14.51
N SER A 23 22.83 -8.24 -14.37
CA SER A 23 21.78 -7.42 -13.81
C SER A 23 20.76 -7.11 -14.91
N ALA A 24 19.48 -7.29 -14.55
CA ALA A 24 18.29 -6.71 -15.17
C ALA A 24 17.91 -7.15 -16.61
N GLN A 25 17.26 -8.31 -16.72
CA GLN A 25 16.07 -8.45 -17.56
C GLN A 25 14.90 -8.87 -16.68
N SER A 26 14.19 -7.91 -16.09
CA SER A 26 12.97 -8.17 -15.32
C SER A 26 11.89 -7.15 -15.67
N VAL A 27 11.49 -7.10 -16.94
CA VAL A 27 10.39 -6.23 -17.36
C VAL A 27 9.70 -6.93 -18.52
N ASP A 28 8.60 -7.64 -18.24
CA ASP A 28 7.54 -8.08 -19.19
C ASP A 28 6.61 -9.16 -18.61
N GLN A 29 6.79 -9.53 -17.34
CA GLN A 29 5.90 -10.47 -16.66
C GLN A 29 4.75 -9.74 -15.95
N LEU A 30 3.55 -10.31 -16.02
CA LEU A 30 2.40 -9.90 -15.19
C LEU A 30 2.81 -9.84 -13.72
N THR A 31 2.58 -8.71 -13.06
CA THR A 31 2.94 -8.52 -11.65
C THR A 31 1.81 -7.90 -10.86
N LEU A 32 1.71 -8.25 -9.57
CA LEU A 32 0.83 -7.56 -8.64
C LEU A 32 1.46 -6.22 -8.22
N GLN A 33 0.70 -5.14 -8.30
CA GLN A 33 1.07 -3.87 -7.67
C GLN A 33 0.80 -3.95 -6.15
N LYS A 34 1.82 -4.29 -5.37
CA LYS A 34 1.68 -4.66 -3.94
C LYS A 34 1.06 -3.57 -3.07
N ASP A 35 1.34 -2.30 -3.35
CA ASP A 35 0.79 -1.13 -2.63
C ASP A 35 -0.69 -0.87 -2.92
N SER A 36 -1.26 -1.56 -3.93
CA SER A 36 -2.70 -1.51 -4.24
C SER A 36 -3.51 -2.61 -3.53
N LEU A 37 -2.86 -3.65 -3.00
CA LEU A 37 -3.54 -4.79 -2.41
C LEU A 37 -4.24 -4.39 -1.10
N GLN A 38 -5.56 -4.44 -1.11
CA GLN A 38 -6.41 -4.33 0.07
C GLN A 38 -7.10 -5.66 0.32
N VAL A 39 -7.06 -6.09 1.58
CA VAL A 39 -7.75 -7.30 2.03
C VAL A 39 -8.60 -6.92 3.24
N THR A 40 -9.90 -7.18 3.14
CA THR A 40 -10.87 -6.88 4.19
C THR A 40 -11.72 -8.11 4.50
N ALA A 41 -12.40 -8.09 5.65
CA ALA A 41 -13.37 -9.12 6.01
C ALA A 41 -14.77 -8.58 5.77
N TRP A 42 -15.54 -9.28 4.94
CA TRP A 42 -16.94 -9.00 4.72
C TRP A 42 -17.77 -9.77 5.74
N THR A 43 -18.52 -9.06 6.59
CA THR A 43 -19.36 -9.68 7.63
C THR A 43 -20.75 -9.96 7.07
N ASN A 44 -21.16 -11.21 7.15
CA ASN A 44 -22.51 -11.66 6.83
C ASN A 44 -23.36 -11.71 8.11
N ASN A 45 -24.62 -11.27 7.99
CA ASN A 45 -25.61 -11.28 9.08
C ASN A 45 -26.26 -12.66 9.32
N SER A 46 -25.68 -13.72 8.79
CA SER A 46 -26.14 -15.07 9.04
C SER A 46 -25.00 -16.07 8.89
N TYR A 47 -25.19 -17.26 9.45
CA TYR A 47 -24.32 -18.40 9.24
C TYR A 47 -25.18 -19.65 9.04
N LYS A 48 -25.11 -20.27 7.85
CA LYS A 48 -25.88 -21.50 7.52
C LYS A 48 -27.38 -21.39 7.86
N GLY A 49 -27.97 -20.24 7.56
CA GLY A 49 -29.40 -19.96 7.82
C GLY A 49 -29.72 -19.47 9.23
N ASN A 50 -28.76 -19.46 10.15
CA ASN A 50 -28.93 -18.86 11.48
C ASN A 50 -28.61 -17.36 11.44
N PHE A 51 -29.62 -16.51 11.68
CA PHE A 51 -29.51 -15.04 11.68
C PHE A 51 -29.05 -14.44 13.01
N ASP A 52 -28.93 -15.25 14.07
CA ASP A 52 -28.40 -14.84 15.38
C ASP A 52 -26.87 -14.99 15.46
N VAL A 53 -26.23 -15.39 14.36
CA VAL A 53 -24.79 -15.60 14.26
C VAL A 53 -24.25 -14.93 13.01
N CYS A 54 -23.36 -13.96 13.19
CA CYS A 54 -22.60 -13.38 12.10
C CYS A 54 -21.45 -14.30 11.68
N SER A 55 -21.16 -14.32 10.39
CA SER A 55 -20.03 -15.03 9.80
C SER A 55 -19.27 -14.10 8.87
N TRP A 56 -18.19 -14.59 8.24
CA TRP A 56 -17.42 -13.75 7.33
C TRP A 56 -16.80 -14.51 6.17
N VAL A 57 -16.42 -13.73 5.16
CA VAL A 57 -15.63 -14.13 3.99
C VAL A 57 -14.64 -13.02 3.64
N PRO A 58 -13.51 -13.34 3.01
CA PRO A 58 -12.54 -12.32 2.63
C PRO A 58 -13.01 -11.57 1.38
N ARG A 59 -12.62 -10.30 1.30
CA ARG A 59 -12.80 -9.44 0.13
C ARG A 59 -11.44 -8.87 -0.25
N PHE A 60 -11.10 -8.97 -1.52
CA PHE A 60 -9.83 -8.52 -2.09
C PHE A 60 -10.08 -7.41 -3.10
N GLU A 61 -9.27 -6.38 -3.04
CA GLU A 61 -9.17 -5.34 -4.07
C GLU A 61 -7.69 -5.16 -4.40
N PHE A 62 -7.32 -5.23 -5.67
CA PHE A 62 -5.93 -5.08 -6.07
C PHE A 62 -5.78 -4.67 -7.54
N ARG A 63 -4.57 -4.27 -7.89
CA ARG A 63 -4.14 -3.98 -9.26
C ARG A 63 -3.03 -4.93 -9.70
N VAL A 64 -3.08 -5.30 -10.97
CA VAL A 64 -2.01 -6.02 -11.65
C VAL A 64 -1.51 -5.19 -12.83
N ASN A 65 -0.20 -5.19 -13.05
CA ASN A 65 0.43 -4.56 -14.21
C ASN A 65 0.46 -5.58 -15.34
N GLY A 66 -0.09 -5.23 -16.50
CA GLY A 66 -0.15 -6.08 -17.67
C GLY A 66 1.23 -6.49 -18.19
N PRO A 67 1.28 -7.50 -19.08
CA PRO A 67 0.13 -7.99 -19.85
C PRO A 67 -0.71 -9.04 -19.12
N ILE A 68 -2.04 -8.94 -19.25
CA ILE A 68 -2.97 -10.06 -19.00
C ILE A 68 -3.35 -10.60 -20.39
N PRO A 69 -2.90 -11.80 -20.76
CA PRO A 69 -3.19 -12.37 -22.08
C PRO A 69 -4.66 -12.76 -22.22
N SER A 70 -5.12 -12.89 -23.47
CA SER A 70 -6.45 -13.42 -23.77
C SER A 70 -6.69 -14.78 -23.11
N GLY A 71 -7.89 -14.97 -22.56
CA GLY A 71 -8.25 -16.16 -21.77
C GLY A 71 -7.59 -16.22 -20.37
N GLY A 72 -6.90 -15.17 -19.94
CA GLY A 72 -6.39 -15.03 -18.58
C GLY A 72 -7.51 -14.77 -17.58
N GLN A 73 -7.47 -15.47 -16.45
CA GLN A 73 -8.43 -15.34 -15.35
C GLN A 73 -7.68 -15.17 -14.03
N LEU A 74 -7.84 -14.01 -13.39
CA LEU A 74 -7.33 -13.77 -12.04
C LEU A 74 -8.22 -14.49 -11.03
N PHE A 75 -7.60 -15.07 -10.00
CA PHE A 75 -8.32 -15.73 -8.93
C PHE A 75 -7.52 -15.70 -7.63
N VAL A 76 -8.23 -15.89 -6.52
CA VAL A 76 -7.63 -15.93 -5.18
C VAL A 76 -7.89 -17.29 -4.55
N GLU A 77 -6.85 -17.87 -3.97
CA GLU A 77 -6.93 -19.03 -3.08
C GLU A 77 -6.73 -18.57 -1.64
N VAL A 78 -7.57 -19.07 -0.73
CA VAL A 78 -7.55 -18.72 0.70
C VAL A 78 -7.57 -19.99 1.53
N GLN A 79 -6.76 -20.04 2.58
CA GLN A 79 -6.71 -21.16 3.53
C GLN A 79 -7.61 -20.92 4.75
N GLN A 80 -7.90 -21.96 5.51
CA GLN A 80 -8.61 -21.84 6.79
C GLN A 80 -7.78 -21.03 7.81
N PRO A 81 -8.43 -20.27 8.71
CA PRO A 81 -7.74 -19.59 9.81
C PRO A 81 -6.95 -20.57 10.68
N GLY A 82 -5.69 -20.25 10.97
CA GLY A 82 -4.83 -21.03 11.85
C GLY A 82 -4.26 -22.33 11.24
N GLY A 83 -4.47 -22.59 9.95
CA GLY A 83 -4.00 -23.83 9.31
C GLY A 83 -3.64 -23.66 7.83
N ALA A 84 -3.15 -24.75 7.23
CA ALA A 84 -2.78 -24.83 5.82
C ALA A 84 -3.91 -25.38 4.91
N ALA A 85 -5.02 -25.84 5.50
CA ALA A 85 -6.11 -26.46 4.76
C ALA A 85 -6.75 -25.45 3.79
N PRO A 86 -6.94 -25.80 2.51
CA PRO A 86 -7.68 -24.96 1.56
C PRO A 86 -9.09 -24.65 2.06
N TRP A 87 -9.56 -23.41 1.84
CA TRP A 87 -10.91 -22.99 2.19
C TRP A 87 -11.67 -22.51 0.97
N LEU A 88 -11.17 -21.47 0.29
CA LEU A 88 -11.86 -20.84 -0.83
C LEU A 88 -10.94 -20.73 -2.02
N THR A 89 -11.55 -20.88 -3.20
CA THR A 89 -11.01 -20.42 -4.46
C THR A 89 -12.13 -19.66 -5.16
N PHE A 90 -11.87 -18.44 -5.60
CA PHE A 90 -12.85 -17.66 -6.35
C PHE A 90 -12.18 -16.76 -7.38
N ASP A 91 -12.92 -16.53 -8.45
CA ASP A 91 -12.49 -15.73 -9.57
C ASP A 91 -12.69 -14.25 -9.30
N CYS A 92 -11.84 -13.44 -9.92
CA CYS A 92 -11.92 -11.99 -9.91
C CYS A 92 -12.27 -11.49 -11.30
N ASP A 93 -12.94 -10.35 -11.40
CA ASP A 93 -13.20 -9.75 -12.70
C ASP A 93 -11.87 -9.49 -13.44
N THR A 94 -11.75 -10.01 -14.66
CA THR A 94 -10.49 -10.02 -15.38
C THR A 94 -10.70 -9.59 -16.81
N GLY A 95 -10.03 -8.50 -17.19
CA GLY A 95 -9.96 -8.02 -18.56
C GLY A 95 -8.59 -8.28 -19.16
N GLU A 96 -8.56 -8.60 -20.45
CA GLU A 96 -7.32 -8.58 -21.22
C GLU A 96 -6.68 -7.19 -21.10
N THR A 97 -5.38 -7.15 -20.81
CA THR A 97 -4.67 -5.91 -20.50
C THR A 97 -3.35 -5.90 -21.23
N GLN A 98 -3.06 -4.82 -21.94
CA GLN A 98 -1.84 -4.70 -22.73
C GLN A 98 -0.63 -4.43 -21.83
N LYS A 99 0.55 -4.65 -22.38
CA LYS A 99 1.81 -4.30 -21.71
C LYS A 99 1.87 -2.78 -21.48
N GLY A 100 2.20 -2.37 -20.26
CA GLY A 100 2.28 -0.97 -19.86
C GLY A 100 0.99 -0.44 -19.22
N ASP A 101 -0.13 -1.14 -19.40
CA ASP A 101 -1.40 -0.84 -18.73
C ASP A 101 -1.55 -1.65 -17.43
N TRP A 102 -2.58 -1.32 -16.66
CA TRP A 102 -2.92 -2.02 -15.43
C TRP A 102 -4.42 -2.36 -15.38
N TRP A 103 -4.73 -3.45 -14.69
CA TRP A 103 -6.11 -3.87 -14.41
C TRP A 103 -6.38 -3.78 -12.92
N LYS A 104 -7.48 -3.15 -12.53
CA LYS A 104 -7.97 -3.13 -11.14
C LYS A 104 -9.16 -4.07 -11.05
N THR A 105 -9.17 -4.93 -10.04
CA THR A 105 -10.29 -5.83 -9.76
C THR A 105 -10.64 -5.84 -8.28
N GLU A 106 -11.89 -6.23 -8.02
CA GLU A 106 -12.40 -6.58 -6.70
C GLU A 106 -13.06 -7.97 -6.77
N CYS A 107 -12.89 -8.79 -5.74
CA CYS A 107 -13.49 -10.12 -5.67
C CYS A 107 -13.66 -10.64 -4.24
N GLY A 108 -14.44 -11.71 -4.10
CA GLY A 108 -14.84 -12.27 -2.81
C GLY A 108 -16.00 -11.50 -2.20
N GLY A 109 -16.02 -11.38 -0.87
CA GLY A 109 -17.12 -10.72 -0.17
C GLY A 109 -18.47 -11.39 -0.51
N ARG A 110 -19.42 -10.60 -1.00
CA ARG A 110 -20.75 -11.07 -1.36
C ARG A 110 -20.76 -12.22 -2.40
N GLN A 111 -19.76 -12.29 -3.29
CA GLN A 111 -19.69 -13.32 -4.33
C GLN A 111 -19.55 -14.75 -3.78
N VAL A 112 -19.08 -14.89 -2.53
CA VAL A 112 -18.78 -16.17 -1.89
C VAL A 112 -19.44 -16.28 -0.51
N GLU A 113 -20.50 -15.50 -0.25
CA GLU A 113 -21.13 -15.39 1.07
C GLU A 113 -21.64 -16.74 1.62
N ASP A 114 -22.04 -17.65 0.73
CA ASP A 114 -22.48 -19.01 1.05
C ASP A 114 -21.36 -19.90 1.61
N LYS A 115 -20.10 -19.49 1.45
CA LYS A 115 -18.92 -20.20 1.96
C LYS A 115 -18.34 -19.59 3.25
N SER A 116 -19.11 -18.72 3.89
CA SER A 116 -18.72 -18.04 5.12
C SER A 116 -18.37 -18.97 6.28
N ILE A 117 -17.50 -18.48 7.16
CA ILE A 117 -17.02 -19.21 8.34
C ILE A 117 -17.08 -18.35 9.60
N LEU A 118 -16.89 -18.99 10.75
CA LEU A 118 -16.82 -18.34 12.08
C LEU A 118 -15.40 -18.18 12.64
N PRO A 119 -14.46 -19.13 12.44
CA PRO A 119 -13.11 -19.00 12.97
C PRO A 119 -12.39 -17.75 12.46
N VAL A 120 -11.48 -17.23 13.29
CA VAL A 120 -10.62 -16.08 13.00
C VAL A 120 -9.17 -16.45 13.33
N GLY A 121 -8.21 -15.65 12.90
CA GLY A 121 -6.80 -15.89 13.11
C GLY A 121 -5.96 -15.52 11.89
N LEU A 122 -4.76 -16.07 11.83
CA LEU A 122 -3.88 -15.90 10.67
C LEU A 122 -4.41 -16.73 9.50
N VAL A 123 -4.56 -16.10 8.35
CA VAL A 123 -5.06 -16.70 7.11
C VAL A 123 -4.05 -16.47 6.00
N ASN A 124 -3.58 -17.54 5.37
CA ASN A 124 -2.73 -17.43 4.19
C ASN A 124 -3.60 -17.33 2.93
N PHE A 125 -3.12 -16.59 1.94
CA PHE A 125 -3.77 -16.48 0.65
C PHE A 125 -2.74 -16.40 -0.48
N ALA A 126 -3.18 -16.73 -1.69
CA ALA A 126 -2.41 -16.55 -2.92
C ALA A 126 -3.27 -15.90 -4.00
N ILE A 127 -2.72 -14.90 -4.68
CA ILE A 127 -3.30 -14.28 -5.87
C ILE A 127 -2.61 -14.90 -7.08
N LYS A 128 -3.40 -15.46 -7.98
CA LYS A 128 -2.92 -16.22 -9.12
C LYS A 128 -3.65 -15.80 -10.40
N MET A 129 -3.05 -16.14 -11.53
CA MET A 129 -3.70 -16.11 -12.83
C MET A 129 -3.66 -17.52 -13.40
N ARG A 130 -4.79 -17.98 -13.94
CA ARG A 130 -4.83 -19.16 -14.80
C ARG A 130 -5.08 -18.73 -16.24
N ASN A 131 -4.52 -19.46 -17.19
CA ASN A 131 -4.85 -19.31 -18.60
C ASN A 131 -5.01 -20.70 -19.19
N GLU A 132 -6.24 -21.04 -19.57
CA GLU A 132 -6.58 -22.36 -20.11
C GLU A 132 -6.04 -22.54 -21.53
N LEU A 133 -5.95 -21.46 -22.33
CA LEU A 133 -5.40 -21.49 -23.69
C LEU A 133 -3.89 -21.76 -23.69
N ALA A 134 -3.17 -21.19 -22.73
CA ALA A 134 -1.74 -21.39 -22.56
C ALA A 134 -1.39 -22.59 -21.65
N GLY A 135 -2.39 -23.22 -21.04
CA GLY A 135 -2.22 -24.42 -20.22
C GLY A 135 -1.39 -24.21 -18.95
N GLY A 136 -1.62 -23.14 -18.18
CA GLY A 136 -0.81 -22.88 -16.99
C GLY A 136 -1.42 -21.95 -15.94
N ASN A 137 -0.90 -22.08 -14.72
CA ASN A 137 -1.21 -21.22 -13.58
C ASN A 137 0.05 -20.51 -13.11
N THR A 138 -0.03 -19.19 -12.95
CA THR A 138 1.06 -18.36 -12.42
C THR A 138 0.64 -17.76 -11.09
N THR A 139 1.50 -17.90 -10.07
CA THR A 139 1.29 -17.21 -8.79
C THR A 139 1.90 -15.82 -8.86
N LEU A 140 1.07 -14.80 -8.67
CA LEU A 140 1.48 -13.39 -8.72
C LEU A 140 1.93 -12.91 -7.35
N PHE A 141 1.28 -13.41 -6.29
CA PHE A 141 1.55 -13.01 -4.92
C PHE A 141 1.08 -14.05 -3.92
N THR A 142 1.80 -14.17 -2.81
CA THR A 142 1.38 -14.94 -1.63
C THR A 142 1.48 -14.03 -0.43
N GLY A 143 0.45 -14.04 0.41
CA GLY A 143 0.36 -13.17 1.57
C GLY A 143 -0.30 -13.84 2.77
N LYS A 144 -0.34 -13.08 3.85
CA LYS A 144 -1.03 -13.46 5.08
C LYS A 144 -1.85 -12.28 5.57
N MET A 145 -3.04 -12.56 6.08
CA MET A 145 -3.87 -11.59 6.78
C MET A 145 -4.21 -12.11 8.17
N LYS A 146 -4.32 -11.23 9.15
CA LYS A 146 -4.77 -11.57 10.49
C LYS A 146 -6.21 -11.10 10.64
N VAL A 147 -7.14 -12.04 10.72
CA VAL A 147 -8.56 -11.74 10.92
C VAL A 147 -8.87 -11.76 12.40
N ALA A 148 -9.63 -10.79 12.86
CA ALA A 148 -10.16 -10.70 14.21
C ALA A 148 -11.64 -10.33 14.16
N LYS A 149 -12.28 -10.31 15.32
CA LYS A 149 -13.68 -9.97 15.44
C LYS A 149 -13.94 -9.14 16.69
N ALA A 150 -14.91 -8.24 16.59
CA ALA A 150 -15.38 -7.40 17.68
C ALA A 150 -16.89 -7.52 17.80
N LEU A 151 -17.44 -7.22 18.97
CA LEU A 151 -18.89 -7.15 19.13
C LEU A 151 -19.46 -6.02 18.26
N SER A 152 -20.59 -6.28 17.62
CA SER A 152 -21.38 -5.24 16.96
C SER A 152 -21.92 -4.22 17.97
N ASN A 153 -22.34 -3.05 17.49
CA ASN A 153 -22.99 -2.04 18.34
C ASN A 153 -24.50 -2.28 18.56
N GLY A 154 -25.03 -3.42 18.11
CA GLY A 154 -26.42 -3.79 18.37
C GLY A 154 -26.69 -4.02 19.85
N GLY A 155 -27.91 -3.68 20.31
CA GLY A 155 -28.38 -3.96 21.68
C GLY A 155 -29.39 -5.12 21.75
N GLY A 156 -29.36 -5.89 22.85
CA GLY A 156 -30.35 -6.91 23.19
C GLY A 156 -29.82 -8.36 23.24
N PRO A 157 -30.61 -9.32 23.75
CA PRO A 157 -30.16 -10.72 23.94
C PRO A 157 -29.81 -11.42 22.62
N LYS A 158 -30.49 -11.06 21.52
CA LYS A 158 -30.31 -11.68 20.19
C LYS A 158 -29.04 -11.24 19.46
N VAL A 159 -28.38 -10.18 19.92
CA VAL A 159 -27.17 -9.63 19.28
C VAL A 159 -25.90 -9.89 20.09
N ALA A 160 -26.00 -10.61 21.21
CA ALA A 160 -24.87 -10.97 22.07
C ALA A 160 -23.78 -11.76 21.31
N ASN A 161 -24.15 -12.44 20.22
CA ASN A 161 -23.24 -13.20 19.35
C ASN A 161 -23.04 -12.57 17.96
N ASN A 162 -23.48 -11.32 17.77
CA ASN A 162 -23.27 -10.62 16.51
C ASN A 162 -21.91 -9.96 16.51
N PHE A 163 -20.96 -10.65 15.87
CA PHE A 163 -19.60 -10.18 15.70
C PHE A 163 -19.42 -9.50 14.34
N VAL A 164 -18.69 -8.40 14.36
CA VAL A 164 -18.15 -7.75 13.17
C VAL A 164 -16.72 -8.25 12.97
N TYR A 165 -16.45 -8.78 11.79
CA TYR A 165 -15.15 -9.30 11.41
C TYR A 165 -14.35 -8.24 10.69
N TYR A 166 -13.04 -8.22 10.94
CA TYR A 166 -12.11 -7.26 10.33
C TYR A 166 -10.74 -7.88 10.14
N VAL A 167 -9.98 -7.35 9.18
CA VAL A 167 -8.57 -7.66 9.00
C VAL A 167 -7.76 -6.64 9.79
N ASP A 168 -6.87 -7.11 10.66
CA ASP A 168 -5.91 -6.30 11.41
C ASP A 168 -4.85 -5.76 10.45
N GLN A 169 -4.84 -4.45 10.26
CA GLN A 169 -3.92 -3.73 9.37
C GLN A 169 -2.79 -3.04 10.14
N ASP A 170 -2.54 -3.40 11.41
CA ASP A 170 -1.52 -2.74 12.24
C ASP A 170 -0.11 -2.85 11.66
N TRP A 171 0.15 -3.90 10.88
CA TRP A 171 1.42 -4.08 10.17
C TRP A 171 1.73 -2.93 9.19
N ASN A 172 0.71 -2.22 8.71
CA ASN A 172 0.86 -1.07 7.82
C ASN A 172 1.22 0.23 8.56
N LEU A 173 0.94 0.32 9.87
CA LEU A 173 1.18 1.54 10.65
C LEU A 173 2.63 2.02 10.62
N PRO A 174 3.68 1.19 10.74
CA PRO A 174 5.05 1.69 10.66
C PRO A 174 5.47 2.14 9.25
N SER A 175 4.68 1.86 8.21
CA SER A 175 5.03 2.20 6.84
C SER A 175 4.65 3.65 6.47
N GLY A 176 5.57 4.30 5.78
CA GLY A 176 5.37 5.60 5.15
C GLY A 176 5.95 5.58 3.73
N TYR A 177 5.37 6.38 2.86
CA TYR A 177 5.74 6.50 1.46
C TYR A 177 6.03 7.97 1.16
N VAL A 178 7.12 8.25 0.47
CA VAL A 178 7.42 9.58 -0.08
C VAL A 178 7.61 9.42 -1.58
N TRP A 179 6.96 10.28 -2.35
CA TRP A 179 7.08 10.24 -3.80
C TRP A 179 6.85 11.61 -4.42
N TYR A 180 7.24 11.69 -5.68
CA TYR A 180 6.89 12.81 -6.55
C TYR A 180 5.81 12.36 -7.53
N ALA A 181 4.86 13.24 -7.82
CA ALA A 181 3.83 13.01 -8.83
C ALA A 181 3.95 14.09 -9.92
N PRO A 182 3.63 13.77 -11.19
CA PRO A 182 3.55 14.80 -12.22
C PRO A 182 2.46 15.79 -11.85
N ASN A 183 2.75 17.08 -12.00
CA ASN A 183 1.75 18.11 -11.79
C ASN A 183 0.68 18.04 -12.89
N SER A 184 -0.56 18.38 -12.55
CA SER A 184 -1.70 18.30 -13.48
C SER A 184 -1.58 19.23 -14.69
N VAL A 185 -0.83 20.32 -14.59
CA VAL A 185 -0.66 21.32 -15.66
C VAL A 185 0.68 21.14 -16.37
N TYR A 186 1.76 20.97 -15.61
CA TYR A 186 3.13 21.01 -16.14
C TYR A 186 3.85 19.65 -16.10
N GLY A 187 3.16 18.58 -15.73
CA GLY A 187 3.71 17.23 -15.73
C GLY A 187 4.97 17.09 -14.88
N TRP A 188 5.98 16.41 -15.44
CA TRP A 188 7.27 16.15 -14.77
C TRP A 188 8.26 17.32 -14.78
N ASP A 189 7.95 18.39 -15.49
CA ASP A 189 8.76 19.61 -15.41
C ASP A 189 8.51 20.38 -14.11
N TYR A 190 7.45 20.01 -13.38
CA TYR A 190 7.05 20.68 -12.15
C TYR A 190 6.43 19.74 -11.09
N PRO A 191 7.10 18.65 -10.70
CA PRO A 191 6.45 17.57 -9.99
C PRO A 191 6.15 17.91 -8.53
N ASP A 192 4.97 17.49 -8.08
CA ASP A 192 4.42 17.69 -6.74
C ASP A 192 5.02 16.71 -5.73
N PHE A 193 5.39 17.20 -4.55
CA PHE A 193 5.80 16.37 -3.43
C PHE A 193 4.60 15.80 -2.67
N ASN A 194 4.64 14.50 -2.41
CA ASN A 194 3.60 13.78 -1.68
C ASN A 194 4.21 12.87 -0.63
N ILE A 195 3.49 12.71 0.48
CA ILE A 195 3.79 11.75 1.53
C ILE A 195 2.53 10.99 1.92
N GLY A 196 2.66 9.71 2.20
CA GLY A 196 1.56 8.85 2.58
C GLY A 196 1.92 7.97 3.76
N PHE A 197 0.96 7.70 4.63
CA PHE A 197 1.16 6.87 5.83
C PHE A 197 -0.17 6.30 6.31
N TRP A 198 -0.10 5.29 7.17
CA TRP A 198 -1.28 4.66 7.74
C TRP A 198 -1.62 5.21 9.13
N VAL A 199 -2.91 5.35 9.38
CA VAL A 199 -3.48 5.70 10.69
C VAL A 199 -4.54 4.69 11.10
N ARG A 200 -4.75 4.55 12.41
CA ARG A 200 -5.94 3.88 12.96
C ARG A 200 -7.06 4.90 13.09
N GLY A 201 -8.29 4.46 12.84
CA GLY A 201 -9.48 5.27 13.03
C GLY A 201 -9.77 6.17 11.85
N ASP A 202 -10.65 7.14 12.11
CA ASP A 202 -11.07 8.10 11.10
C ASP A 202 -9.94 9.10 10.78
N SER A 203 -9.83 9.47 9.51
CA SER A 203 -8.70 10.24 8.96
C SER A 203 -8.96 11.76 8.84
N TYR A 204 -9.85 12.31 9.67
CA TYR A 204 -10.22 13.73 9.60
C TYR A 204 -9.36 14.62 10.51
N LYS A 205 -9.38 15.94 10.25
CA LYS A 205 -8.64 16.98 11.03
C LYS A 205 -7.15 16.66 11.17
N LEU A 206 -6.55 16.26 10.06
CA LEU A 206 -5.12 16.07 9.93
C LEU A 206 -4.49 17.35 9.39
N GLU A 207 -3.51 17.86 10.12
CA GLU A 207 -2.78 19.08 9.75
C GLU A 207 -1.32 18.71 9.46
N PRO A 208 -0.94 18.62 8.18
CA PRO A 208 0.41 18.27 7.79
C PRO A 208 1.37 19.45 7.88
N HIS A 209 2.58 19.19 8.36
CA HIS A 209 3.69 20.13 8.44
C HIS A 209 4.96 19.45 7.92
N LEU A 210 5.79 20.19 7.20
CA LEU A 210 7.06 19.68 6.70
C LEU A 210 8.19 20.59 7.18
N PHE A 211 9.28 19.99 7.65
CA PHE A 211 10.42 20.70 8.19
C PHE A 211 11.69 20.37 7.41
N TYR A 212 12.51 21.38 7.18
CA TYR A 212 13.87 21.26 6.64
C TYR A 212 14.81 22.12 7.48
N LYS A 213 15.93 21.56 7.94
CA LYS A 213 16.89 22.26 8.83
C LYS A 213 16.22 22.92 10.06
N GLY A 214 15.20 22.28 10.61
CA GLY A 214 14.45 22.77 11.77
C GLY A 214 13.44 23.89 11.48
N GLN A 215 13.32 24.35 10.22
CA GLN A 215 12.34 25.35 9.81
C GLN A 215 11.17 24.69 9.10
N GLU A 216 9.95 25.14 9.40
CA GLU A 216 8.76 24.70 8.67
C GLU A 216 8.78 25.27 7.25
N ILE A 217 8.49 24.41 6.28
CA ILE A 217 8.38 24.71 4.85
C ILE A 217 7.00 24.28 4.35
N GLY A 218 6.65 24.73 3.14
CA GLY A 218 5.38 24.38 2.51
C GLY A 218 4.19 25.25 2.92
N GLY A 219 4.44 26.30 3.72
CA GLY A 219 3.55 27.45 3.84
C GLY A 219 4.10 28.63 3.05
N MET A 220 3.24 29.34 2.31
CA MET A 220 3.56 30.61 1.66
C MET A 220 2.43 31.59 1.95
N PHE A 221 2.76 32.86 2.13
CA PHE A 221 1.79 33.93 2.37
C PHE A 221 1.89 34.95 1.24
N MET A 222 0.75 35.25 0.61
CA MET A 222 0.62 36.33 -0.39
C MET A 222 -0.50 37.25 0.09
N ASP A 223 -0.23 38.55 0.16
CA ASP A 223 -1.19 39.57 0.63
C ASP A 223 -1.87 39.24 1.97
N GLY A 224 -1.10 38.65 2.90
CA GLY A 224 -1.59 38.25 4.23
C GLY A 224 -2.43 36.96 4.24
N MET A 225 -2.65 36.32 3.10
CA MET A 225 -3.35 35.04 2.99
C MET A 225 -2.37 33.89 2.74
N GLN A 226 -2.56 32.78 3.46
CA GLN A 226 -1.77 31.57 3.21
C GLN A 226 -2.22 30.93 1.90
N VAL A 227 -1.30 30.81 0.93
CA VAL A 227 -1.53 30.16 -0.35
C VAL A 227 -0.93 28.76 -0.37
N GLY A 228 -1.60 27.84 -1.08
CA GLY A 228 -1.19 26.44 -1.24
C GLY A 228 -0.98 25.68 0.07
N LYS A 229 -1.85 25.93 1.05
CA LYS A 229 -1.91 25.20 2.31
C LYS A 229 -1.84 23.69 2.06
N ALA A 230 -0.93 23.01 2.76
CA ALA A 230 -0.81 21.56 2.70
C ALA A 230 -2.09 20.89 3.23
N GLY A 231 -2.46 19.78 2.62
CA GLY A 231 -3.66 19.04 2.96
C GLY A 231 -3.39 17.55 3.04
N CYS A 232 -4.20 16.85 3.83
CA CYS A 232 -4.21 15.39 3.90
C CYS A 232 -5.62 14.88 3.60
N GLY A 233 -5.71 13.71 2.99
CA GLY A 233 -6.96 12.99 2.83
C GLY A 233 -6.73 11.48 2.80
N ALA A 234 -7.73 10.71 3.25
CA ALA A 234 -7.70 9.27 3.04
C ALA A 234 -7.80 8.94 1.55
N LYS A 235 -6.93 8.04 1.11
CA LYS A 235 -6.96 7.44 -0.23
C LYS A 235 -7.41 5.99 -0.20
N VAL A 236 -7.21 5.33 0.93
CA VAL A 236 -7.69 3.99 1.21
C VAL A 236 -8.34 3.99 2.58
N GLU A 237 -9.52 3.42 2.69
CA GLU A 237 -10.24 3.26 3.96
C GLU A 237 -10.65 1.80 4.12
N ASN A 238 -10.03 1.15 5.10
CA ASN A 238 -10.37 -0.19 5.53
C ASN A 238 -11.36 -0.09 6.68
N ASN A 239 -12.64 0.00 6.31
CA ASN A 239 -13.77 0.04 7.22
C ASN A 239 -14.36 -1.36 7.40
N THR A 240 -15.00 -1.58 8.54
CA THR A 240 -15.87 -2.73 8.74
C THR A 240 -17.15 -2.57 7.93
N THR A 241 -17.73 -3.69 7.52
CA THR A 241 -19.03 -3.74 6.82
C THR A 241 -20.21 -3.39 7.73
N GLN A 242 -20.00 -3.42 9.04
CA GLN A 242 -20.99 -3.15 10.07
C GLN A 242 -20.38 -2.31 11.20
N SER A 243 -21.22 -1.66 11.98
CA SER A 243 -20.76 -0.86 13.10
C SER A 243 -20.31 -1.74 14.27
N VAL A 244 -19.08 -1.52 14.72
CA VAL A 244 -18.54 -2.14 15.93
C VAL A 244 -18.98 -1.37 17.17
N ASN A 245 -19.02 -2.05 18.30
CA ASN A 245 -19.28 -1.48 19.62
C ASN A 245 -18.39 -0.24 19.89
N ASP A 246 -18.97 0.81 20.48
CA ASP A 246 -18.27 2.08 20.76
C ASP A 246 -17.11 1.96 21.76
N GLY A 247 -17.09 0.91 22.59
CA GLY A 247 -15.99 0.59 23.48
C GLY A 247 -14.73 0.07 22.75
N MET A 248 -14.83 -0.23 21.44
CA MET A 248 -13.68 -0.65 20.66
C MET A 248 -12.82 0.55 20.23
N PRO A 249 -11.53 0.60 20.59
CA PRO A 249 -10.63 1.66 20.15
C PRO A 249 -10.60 1.79 18.63
N GLN A 250 -10.83 3.02 18.13
CA GLN A 250 -10.76 3.36 16.70
C GLN A 250 -11.66 2.51 15.78
N LYS A 251 -12.67 1.86 16.34
CA LYS A 251 -13.75 1.16 15.63
C LYS A 251 -13.29 0.14 14.57
N ALA A 252 -12.14 -0.51 14.76
CA ALA A 252 -11.55 -1.42 13.76
C ALA A 252 -11.38 -0.78 12.37
N LYS A 253 -11.00 0.49 12.32
CA LYS A 253 -10.75 1.21 11.08
C LYS A 253 -9.27 1.49 10.89
N TRP A 254 -8.82 1.44 9.65
CA TRP A 254 -7.51 1.90 9.23
C TRP A 254 -7.63 2.68 7.94
N ALA A 255 -6.85 3.75 7.81
CA ALA A 255 -6.82 4.56 6.60
C ALA A 255 -5.39 4.80 6.14
N ARG A 256 -5.16 4.70 4.83
CA ARG A 256 -3.95 5.25 4.20
C ARG A 256 -4.24 6.69 3.84
N VAL A 257 -3.57 7.60 4.54
CA VAL A 257 -3.65 9.03 4.33
C VAL A 257 -2.56 9.42 3.36
N GLU A 258 -2.88 10.28 2.41
CA GLU A 258 -1.90 10.96 1.56
C GLU A 258 -2.01 12.45 1.79
N CYS A 259 -0.86 13.09 1.97
CA CYS A 259 -0.73 14.51 2.15
C CYS A 259 0.08 15.10 1.00
N ASN A 260 -0.40 16.23 0.48
CA ASN A 260 0.25 16.97 -0.58
C ASN A 260 0.66 18.36 -0.08
N PHE A 261 1.80 18.84 -0.59
CA PHE A 261 2.33 20.16 -0.26
C PHE A 261 2.41 20.98 -1.56
N PRO A 262 1.36 21.73 -1.94
CA PRO A 262 1.29 22.43 -3.22
C PRO A 262 2.46 23.38 -3.51
N ILE A 263 3.10 23.91 -2.46
CA ILE A 263 4.20 24.88 -2.53
C ILE A 263 5.59 24.21 -2.45
N VAL A 264 5.64 22.89 -2.25
CA VAL A 264 6.89 22.12 -2.20
C VAL A 264 7.00 21.29 -3.47
N LYS A 265 8.04 21.58 -4.26
CA LYS A 265 8.31 20.92 -5.54
C LYS A 265 9.61 20.17 -5.48
N ARG A 266 9.76 19.16 -6.33
CA ARG A 266 11.09 18.59 -6.55
C ARG A 266 12.02 19.61 -7.19
N TRP A 267 11.58 20.19 -8.29
CA TRP A 267 12.29 21.17 -9.11
C TRP A 267 11.27 21.99 -9.93
N ASP A 268 11.79 22.94 -10.70
CA ASP A 268 11.05 23.68 -11.70
C ASP A 268 11.87 23.78 -12.99
N LYS A 269 11.37 23.17 -14.06
CA LYS A 269 11.95 23.19 -15.42
C LYS A 269 11.04 23.88 -16.43
N THR A 270 10.03 24.60 -15.95
CA THR A 270 8.96 25.14 -16.80
C THR A 270 9.33 26.45 -17.51
N ASN A 271 10.54 26.96 -17.28
CA ASN A 271 11.16 28.10 -17.99
C ASN A 271 10.35 29.41 -18.00
N GLY A 272 9.50 29.69 -17.01
CA GLY A 272 8.85 31.01 -16.89
C GLY A 272 7.73 31.27 -17.91
N GLY A 273 7.13 30.23 -18.49
CA GLY A 273 6.03 30.35 -19.46
C GLY A 273 4.83 31.15 -18.91
N GLN A 274 4.09 31.83 -19.80
CA GLN A 274 2.93 32.65 -19.42
C GLN A 274 1.87 31.82 -18.66
N GLY A 275 1.34 32.38 -17.57
CA GLY A 275 0.33 31.74 -16.71
C GLY A 275 0.91 30.95 -15.52
N GLN A 276 2.23 30.99 -15.31
CA GLN A 276 2.86 30.30 -14.19
C GLN A 276 2.61 31.01 -12.86
N PRO A 277 2.30 30.27 -11.77
CA PRO A 277 2.37 30.84 -10.43
C PRO A 277 3.80 31.37 -10.19
N ASN A 278 3.99 32.41 -9.38
CA ASN A 278 5.34 32.91 -9.06
C ASN A 278 6.15 31.80 -8.34
N THR A 279 6.87 30.98 -9.12
CA THR A 279 7.52 29.75 -8.65
C THR A 279 8.85 30.03 -7.96
N ASN A 280 9.35 31.26 -8.03
CA ASN A 280 10.62 31.66 -7.41
C ASN A 280 10.57 31.58 -5.89
N GLU A 281 9.39 31.76 -5.31
CA GLU A 281 9.18 31.73 -3.86
C GLU A 281 8.85 30.32 -3.34
N MET A 282 8.63 29.35 -4.22
CA MET A 282 8.31 27.98 -3.84
C MET A 282 9.55 27.18 -3.45
N PHE A 283 9.38 26.28 -2.48
CA PHE A 283 10.49 25.47 -1.97
C PHE A 283 10.81 24.32 -2.94
N LYS A 284 12.07 24.22 -3.36
CA LYS A 284 12.55 23.22 -4.32
C LYS A 284 13.48 22.23 -3.63
N MET A 285 13.05 20.97 -3.53
CA MET A 285 13.78 19.94 -2.77
C MET A 285 15.11 19.55 -3.43
N ALA A 286 15.20 19.54 -4.76
CA ALA A 286 16.44 19.23 -5.48
C ALA A 286 17.54 20.28 -5.24
N SER A 287 17.16 21.54 -5.01
CA SER A 287 18.11 22.60 -4.64
C SER A 287 18.48 22.58 -3.16
N ASN A 288 17.81 21.74 -2.36
CA ASN A 288 17.94 21.68 -0.91
C ASN A 288 18.05 20.22 -0.44
N PRO A 289 19.06 19.44 -0.87
CA PRO A 289 19.21 18.07 -0.41
C PRO A 289 19.46 18.01 1.10
N GLY A 290 19.21 16.85 1.69
CA GLY A 290 19.43 16.60 3.12
C GLY A 290 18.23 15.97 3.82
N GLU A 291 18.21 16.10 5.15
CA GLU A 291 17.18 15.52 6.00
C GLU A 291 15.94 16.42 6.12
N TYR A 292 14.78 15.79 6.04
CA TYR A 292 13.46 16.38 6.19
C TYR A 292 12.70 15.67 7.29
N GLU A 293 11.83 16.39 7.98
CA GLU A 293 10.92 15.83 8.98
C GLU A 293 9.49 16.24 8.65
N PHE A 294 8.65 15.26 8.34
CA PHE A 294 7.21 15.44 8.24
C PHE A 294 6.57 15.23 9.60
N LYS A 295 5.64 16.11 9.98
CA LYS A 295 4.80 15.98 11.18
C LYS A 295 3.35 16.13 10.79
N VAL A 296 2.48 15.39 11.47
CA VAL A 296 1.04 15.59 11.35
C VAL A 296 0.42 15.77 12.71
N LEU A 297 -0.38 16.81 12.85
CA LEU A 297 -1.25 17.00 14.00
C LEU A 297 -2.59 16.34 13.71
N TRP A 298 -3.14 15.69 14.72
CA TRP A 298 -4.52 15.23 14.74
C TRP A 298 -5.21 15.86 15.94
N ASN A 299 -6.27 16.65 15.70
CA ASN A 299 -6.92 17.45 16.75
C ASN A 299 -5.90 18.28 17.56
N ASN A 300 -5.01 18.99 16.87
CA ASN A 300 -3.96 19.86 17.45
C ASN A 300 -2.94 19.13 18.34
N LYS A 301 -2.83 17.81 18.24
CA LYS A 301 -1.82 17.00 18.94
C LYS A 301 -0.94 16.28 17.95
N LEU A 302 0.37 16.24 18.20
CA LEU A 302 1.30 15.50 17.35
C LEU A 302 0.90 14.02 17.31
N ALA A 303 0.47 13.56 16.14
CA ALA A 303 0.04 12.19 15.94
C ALA A 303 1.14 11.33 15.32
N ARG A 304 2.00 11.91 14.48
CA ARG A 304 3.12 11.21 13.86
C ARG A 304 4.25 12.19 13.47
N SER A 305 5.48 11.69 13.54
CA SER A 305 6.66 12.27 12.90
C SER A 305 7.33 11.22 12.01
N ILE A 306 7.75 11.63 10.80
CA ILE A 306 8.43 10.79 9.82
C ILE A 306 9.66 11.56 9.32
N LYS A 307 10.84 10.95 9.43
CA LYS A 307 12.08 11.50 8.86
C LYS A 307 12.41 10.82 7.55
N PHE A 308 12.89 11.59 6.59
CA PHE A 308 13.36 11.06 5.31
C PHE A 308 14.47 11.95 4.74
N THR A 309 15.22 11.42 3.77
CA THR A 309 16.36 12.12 3.17
C THR A 309 16.12 12.31 1.68
N VAL A 310 16.40 13.52 1.21
CA VAL A 310 16.41 13.85 -0.23
C VAL A 310 17.86 13.89 -0.70
N GLY A 311 18.17 13.08 -1.71
CA GLY A 311 19.48 13.08 -2.36
C GLY A 311 19.69 14.31 -3.26
N PRO A 312 20.95 14.57 -3.65
CA PRO A 312 21.28 15.60 -4.63
C PRO A 312 20.68 15.31 -6.03
#